data_AF-A0A0S8DC13-F1
#
_entry.id   AF-A0A0S8DC13-F1
#
_cell.length_a   1.000
_cell.length_b   1.000
_cell.length_c   1.000
_cell.angle_alpha   90.00
_cell.angle_beta   90.00
_cell.angle_gamma   90.00
#
_symmetry.space_group_name_H-M   'P 1'
#
loop_
_entity.id
_entity.type
_entity.pdbx_description
1 polymer ?
#
loop_
_entity_poly.entity_id
_entity_poly.type
_entity_poly.pdbx_seq_one_letter_code
_entity_poly.pdbx_strand_id
1 'polypeptide(L)'
;MVAYPAQNESSSDNQSFSSRYKDEIRLANLFRSASSVIELLNSLKEEMRGYFDAETFTIYFADNKNKQIVSKVKTGRLRKDIRLPIDKTSVAGFVASTGSVVNIVDAYDKNELQKLDPELEFNRAWDDQTQFVTKQILSAPVYCQQNLFGVIQLLNKKSSTRFSKEDVENISAIAQALGRFVAEHLPSSKKKQTSNIKRLPSSGAIPPPYSILVQNSFLSEDEVLKAISRAEKDDRDVESVLIDDFDLRRKDLGKALAQFYGIPYEDLTVTHYNPLEYIKGKNIAFFLRGLCVPLNLENKELLLVINNPNNHSKILEVQQLYRAPNVQLCFALKEDIEQFLLSFRRAMKVRKGEDTATNKSVEDILIELKEQESEFDYQDDDDIPDDTNINDNAVVLLVNKIIEDAYHQMASDIHIEPYGLKKEAVVR
;
A
#
# COMPACT_ATOMS: atom_id res chain seq x y z
N MET A 1 15.45 67.59 -23.57
CA MET A 1 14.37 66.60 -23.32
C MET A 1 15.06 65.31 -22.93
N VAL A 2 15.09 64.99 -21.64
CA VAL A 2 15.85 63.86 -21.08
C VAL A 2 14.99 62.60 -21.21
N ALA A 3 15.49 61.59 -21.90
CA ALA A 3 14.88 60.27 -21.98
C ALA A 3 15.36 59.43 -20.79
N TYR A 4 14.43 58.92 -19.99
CA TYR A 4 14.69 57.90 -18.97
C TYR A 4 14.73 56.52 -19.63
N PRO A 5 15.68 55.63 -19.27
CA PRO A 5 15.62 54.24 -19.69
C PRO A 5 14.64 53.48 -18.79
N ALA A 6 13.74 52.71 -19.39
CA ALA A 6 12.84 51.81 -18.69
C ALA A 6 13.64 50.69 -18.00
N GLN A 7 13.43 50.54 -16.70
CA GLN A 7 13.96 49.43 -15.90
C GLN A 7 13.31 48.12 -16.34
N ASN A 8 14.16 47.12 -16.58
CA ASN A 8 13.80 45.78 -17.02
C ASN A 8 13.69 44.88 -15.77
N GLU A 9 12.54 44.89 -15.10
CA GLU A 9 12.28 44.08 -13.88
C GLU A 9 11.49 42.78 -14.16
N SER A 10 11.20 42.42 -15.41
CA SER A 10 10.20 41.37 -15.72
C SER A 10 10.73 39.95 -15.96
N SER A 11 12.04 39.70 -15.85
CA SER A 11 12.65 38.40 -16.21
C SER A 11 12.92 37.45 -15.02
N SER A 12 13.12 37.95 -13.80
CA SER A 12 13.37 37.10 -12.61
C SER A 12 12.10 36.48 -12.03
N ASP A 13 10.99 37.23 -12.01
CA ASP A 13 9.74 36.80 -11.37
C ASP A 13 9.06 35.66 -12.14
N ASN A 14 9.14 35.66 -13.48
CA ASN A 14 8.59 34.59 -14.32
C ASN A 14 9.36 33.26 -14.19
N GLN A 15 10.67 33.30 -13.91
CA GLN A 15 11.45 32.10 -13.64
C GLN A 15 11.17 31.53 -12.24
N SER A 16 11.03 32.38 -11.23
CA SER A 16 10.69 31.97 -9.86
C SER A 16 9.32 31.31 -9.79
N PHE A 17 8.30 31.93 -10.42
CA PHE A 17 6.94 31.41 -10.47
C PHE A 17 6.85 30.05 -11.18
N SER A 18 7.54 29.90 -12.32
CA SER A 18 7.54 28.64 -13.07
C SER A 18 8.34 27.51 -12.40
N SER A 19 9.35 27.83 -11.58
CA SER A 19 10.05 26.84 -10.76
C SER A 19 9.18 26.34 -9.60
N ARG A 20 8.52 27.26 -8.89
CA ARG A 20 7.69 26.92 -7.72
C ARG A 20 6.48 26.07 -8.10
N TYR A 21 5.83 26.36 -9.23
CA TYR A 21 4.77 25.52 -9.78
C TYR A 21 5.23 24.09 -10.13
N LYS A 22 6.48 23.92 -10.58
CA LYS A 22 7.04 22.59 -10.83
C LYS A 22 7.26 21.83 -9.52
N ASP A 23 7.71 22.50 -8.48
CA ASP A 23 7.92 21.90 -7.17
C ASP A 23 6.58 21.47 -6.52
N GLU A 24 5.51 22.24 -6.71
CA GLU A 24 4.15 21.86 -6.31
C GLU A 24 3.67 20.59 -7.02
N ILE A 25 3.88 20.51 -8.34
CA ILE A 25 3.56 19.30 -9.12
C ILE A 25 4.37 18.11 -8.62
N ARG A 26 5.66 18.30 -8.31
CA ARG A 26 6.50 17.22 -7.75
C ARG A 26 5.93 16.73 -6.42
N LEU A 27 5.68 17.64 -5.48
CA LEU A 27 5.08 17.29 -4.19
C LEU A 27 3.75 16.56 -4.38
N ALA A 28 2.85 17.07 -5.23
CA ALA A 28 1.58 16.42 -5.51
C ALA A 28 1.76 15.00 -6.09
N ASN A 29 2.72 14.80 -7.00
CA ASN A 29 3.02 13.50 -7.57
C ASN A 29 3.55 12.52 -6.52
N LEU A 30 4.36 12.97 -5.55
CA LEU A 30 4.83 12.11 -4.46
C LEU A 30 3.66 11.53 -3.65
N PHE A 31 2.67 12.34 -3.32
CA PHE A 31 1.46 11.86 -2.62
C PHE A 31 0.67 10.86 -3.46
N ARG A 32 0.68 10.98 -4.78
CA ARG A 32 -0.04 10.06 -5.69
C ARG A 32 0.70 8.76 -5.95
N SER A 33 2.03 8.79 -5.97
CA SER A 33 2.85 7.62 -6.31
C SER A 33 3.25 6.77 -5.12
N ALA A 34 3.26 7.33 -3.91
CA ALA A 34 3.68 6.60 -2.73
C ALA A 34 2.68 5.49 -2.39
N SER A 35 3.19 4.27 -2.20
CA SER A 35 2.37 3.09 -1.83
C SER A 35 2.27 2.88 -0.32
N SER A 36 3.03 3.63 0.47
CA SER A 36 3.03 3.54 1.94
C SER A 36 3.43 4.86 2.60
N VAL A 37 3.08 5.02 3.88
CA VAL A 37 3.48 6.19 4.69
C VAL A 37 5.00 6.32 4.73
N ILE A 38 5.73 5.23 4.91
CA ILE A 38 7.20 5.25 5.01
C ILE A 38 7.81 5.74 3.68
N GLU A 39 7.30 5.27 2.55
CA GLU A 39 7.77 5.69 1.23
C GLU A 39 7.51 7.19 0.99
N LEU A 40 6.30 7.67 1.27
CA LEU A 40 5.95 9.07 1.15
C LEU A 40 6.88 9.95 2.00
N LEU A 41 7.06 9.57 3.27
CA LEU A 41 7.89 10.27 4.22
C LEU A 41 9.35 10.40 3.75
N ASN A 42 9.90 9.33 3.16
CA ASN A 42 11.25 9.35 2.60
C ASN A 42 11.34 10.28 1.38
N SER A 43 10.33 10.30 0.51
CA SER A 43 10.31 11.17 -0.67
C SER A 43 10.12 12.65 -0.30
N LEU A 44 9.27 12.95 0.69
CA LEU A 44 9.07 14.31 1.20
C LEU A 44 10.35 14.90 1.80
N LYS A 45 11.26 14.05 2.30
CA LYS A 45 12.53 14.44 2.90
C LYS A 45 13.37 15.37 2.00
N GLU A 46 13.41 15.08 0.71
CA GLU A 46 14.24 15.84 -0.23
C GLU A 46 13.49 17.05 -0.80
N GLU A 47 12.21 16.89 -1.18
CA GLU A 47 11.43 17.94 -1.85
C GLU A 47 10.99 19.08 -0.90
N MET A 48 10.59 18.78 0.34
CA MET A 48 10.05 19.78 1.27
C MET A 48 11.05 20.87 1.64
N ARG A 49 12.32 20.49 1.80
CA ARG A 49 13.37 21.44 2.18
C ARG A 49 13.58 22.49 1.09
N GLY A 50 13.60 22.06 -0.17
CA GLY A 50 13.74 22.96 -1.32
C GLY A 50 12.53 23.87 -1.49
N TYR A 51 11.32 23.29 -1.45
CA TYR A 51 10.09 24.02 -1.68
C TYR A 51 9.84 25.17 -0.68
N PHE A 52 10.10 24.92 0.61
CA PHE A 52 9.93 25.94 1.65
C PHE A 52 11.16 26.81 1.89
N ASP A 53 12.28 26.50 1.24
CA ASP A 53 13.59 27.09 1.53
C ASP A 53 13.94 27.04 3.03
N ALA A 54 13.62 25.90 3.66
CA ALA A 54 13.90 25.66 5.07
C ALA A 54 15.28 25.02 5.24
N GLU A 55 15.93 25.24 6.37
CA GLU A 55 17.19 24.57 6.71
C GLU A 55 16.95 23.08 7.00
N THR A 56 15.93 22.82 7.82
CA THR A 56 15.50 21.49 8.19
C THR A 56 14.01 21.46 8.44
N PHE A 57 13.47 20.25 8.46
CA PHE A 57 12.11 20.00 8.91
C PHE A 57 12.03 18.65 9.61
N THR A 58 11.01 18.53 10.45
CA THR A 58 10.68 17.32 11.18
C THR A 58 9.20 17.02 11.03
N ILE A 59 8.88 15.74 10.82
CA ILE A 59 7.52 15.21 10.92
C ILE A 59 7.46 14.34 12.16
N TYR A 60 6.58 14.72 13.08
CA TYR A 60 6.25 13.95 14.27
C TYR A 60 4.93 13.22 14.08
N PHE A 61 4.86 11.98 14.53
CA PHE A 61 3.61 11.21 14.60
C PHE A 61 3.08 11.19 16.02
N ALA A 62 1.77 11.34 16.17
CA ALA A 62 1.10 11.28 17.46
C ALA A 62 1.05 9.84 17.97
N ASP A 63 1.52 9.65 19.20
CA ASP A 63 1.36 8.45 20.01
C ASP A 63 0.37 8.77 21.13
N ASN A 64 -0.92 8.65 20.78
CA ASN A 64 -2.02 8.98 21.68
C ASN A 64 -2.04 8.12 22.95
N LYS A 65 -1.47 6.91 22.92
CA LYS A 65 -1.40 6.03 24.10
C LYS A 65 -0.52 6.64 25.18
N ASN A 66 0.62 7.18 24.77
CA ASN A 66 1.59 7.77 25.68
C ASN A 66 1.47 9.31 25.75
N LYS A 67 0.47 9.91 25.10
CA LYS A 67 0.25 11.36 25.01
C LYS A 67 1.51 12.13 24.59
N GLN A 68 2.20 11.61 23.57
CA GLN A 68 3.45 12.18 23.06
C GLN A 68 3.45 12.20 21.54
N ILE A 69 4.35 12.98 20.95
CA ILE A 69 4.66 12.95 19.52
C ILE A 69 6.08 12.42 19.32
N VAL A 70 6.29 11.60 18.29
CA VAL A 70 7.56 10.91 18.02
C VAL A 70 8.05 11.27 16.62
N SER A 71 9.28 11.76 16.49
CA SER A 71 9.86 12.09 15.18
C SER A 71 10.04 10.82 14.34
N LYS A 72 9.49 10.80 13.12
CA LYS A 72 9.71 9.70 12.15
C LYS A 72 10.50 10.13 10.93
N VAL A 73 10.43 11.42 10.58
CA VAL A 73 11.27 12.02 9.52
C VAL A 73 12.00 13.19 10.11
N LYS A 74 13.31 13.21 9.88
CA LYS A 74 14.22 14.27 10.26
C LYS A 74 15.22 14.49 9.14
N THR A 75 15.52 15.75 8.87
CA THR A 75 16.54 16.13 7.90
C THR A 75 17.74 16.73 8.63
N GLY A 76 18.71 15.91 9.08
CA GLY A 76 19.86 16.41 9.85
C GLY A 76 20.70 15.35 10.57
N ARG A 77 21.50 15.77 11.57
CA ARG A 77 22.54 14.97 12.25
C ARG A 77 22.03 14.02 13.36
N LEU A 78 20.76 14.08 13.70
CA LEU A 78 20.17 13.30 14.80
C LEU A 78 20.06 11.81 14.45
N ARG A 79 20.66 10.92 15.25
CA ARG A 79 20.52 9.45 15.11
C ARG A 79 19.34 8.87 15.88
N LYS A 80 18.95 9.45 17.03
CA LYS A 80 17.81 9.00 17.86
C LYS A 80 16.50 9.74 17.53
N ASP A 81 15.38 9.10 17.81
CA ASP A 81 14.05 9.72 17.67
C ASP A 81 13.82 10.73 18.79
N ILE A 82 13.30 11.91 18.42
CA ILE A 82 12.82 12.94 19.36
C ILE A 82 11.42 12.52 19.83
N ARG A 83 11.21 12.56 21.15
CA ARG A 83 9.91 12.34 21.78
C ARG A 83 9.55 13.59 22.59
N LEU A 84 8.39 14.17 22.31
CA LEU A 84 7.90 15.36 22.99
C LEU A 84 6.51 15.09 23.56
N PRO A 85 6.20 15.50 24.79
CA PRO A 85 4.83 15.46 25.31
C PRO A 85 3.87 16.29 24.44
N ILE A 86 2.59 15.89 24.39
CA ILE A 86 1.51 16.70 23.82
C ILE A 86 1.04 17.67 24.90
N ASP A 87 1.81 18.73 25.10
CA ASP A 87 1.54 19.84 26.03
C ASP A 87 2.22 21.13 25.54
N LYS A 88 2.25 22.16 26.38
CA LYS A 88 2.77 23.49 26.04
C LYS A 88 4.28 23.66 26.27
N THR A 89 5.01 22.60 26.66
CA THR A 89 6.45 22.66 26.96
C THR A 89 7.34 22.69 25.71
N SER A 90 6.75 22.52 24.52
CA SER A 90 7.44 22.66 23.25
C SER A 90 6.48 23.17 22.17
N VAL A 91 7.01 23.86 21.15
CA VAL A 91 6.18 24.37 20.04
C VAL A 91 5.45 23.25 19.31
N ALA A 92 6.11 22.11 19.05
CA ALA A 92 5.46 20.98 18.38
C ALA A 92 4.39 20.31 19.28
N GLY A 93 4.64 20.18 20.58
CA GLY A 93 3.64 19.72 21.55
C GLY A 93 2.44 20.66 21.64
N PHE A 94 2.69 21.98 21.62
CA PHE A 94 1.66 23.01 21.66
C PHE A 94 0.74 22.93 20.45
N VAL A 95 1.33 22.81 19.25
CA VAL A 95 0.59 22.62 17.99
C VAL A 95 -0.21 21.32 18.01
N ALA A 96 0.36 20.23 18.52
CA ALA A 96 -0.34 18.96 18.70
C ALA A 96 -1.54 19.10 19.66
N SER A 97 -1.38 19.84 20.76
CA SER A 97 -2.42 19.99 21.80
C SER A 97 -3.56 20.94 21.39
N THR A 98 -3.24 22.00 20.64
CA THR A 98 -4.20 23.06 20.29
C THR A 98 -4.77 22.91 18.88
N GLY A 99 -4.04 22.27 17.98
CA GLY A 99 -4.37 22.21 16.56
C GLY A 99 -4.18 23.54 15.81
N SER A 100 -3.44 24.49 16.39
CA SER A 100 -3.17 25.79 15.76
C SER A 100 -1.90 25.74 14.91
N VAL A 101 -1.91 26.42 13.76
CA VAL A 101 -0.69 26.68 12.98
C VAL A 101 0.05 27.85 13.60
N VAL A 102 1.37 27.74 13.76
CA VAL A 102 2.23 28.77 14.37
C VAL A 102 3.38 29.16 13.45
N ASN A 103 3.70 30.46 13.41
CA ASN A 103 4.81 31.02 12.63
C ASN A 103 5.59 32.01 13.50
N ILE A 104 6.68 31.51 14.10
CA ILE A 104 7.53 32.19 15.08
C ILE A 104 8.81 32.67 14.38
N VAL A 105 9.20 33.93 14.64
CA VAL A 105 10.42 34.53 14.08
C VAL A 105 11.65 34.24 14.93
N ASP A 106 11.48 34.22 16.24
CA ASP A 106 12.54 33.92 17.19
C ASP A 106 12.04 32.99 18.29
N ALA A 107 12.38 31.71 18.20
CA ALA A 107 12.03 30.69 19.18
C ALA A 107 12.62 30.98 20.57
N TYR A 108 13.62 31.85 20.68
CA TYR A 108 14.23 32.24 21.95
C TYR A 108 13.56 33.47 22.57
N ASP A 109 12.70 34.19 21.84
CA ASP A 109 11.95 35.34 22.35
C ASP A 109 10.72 34.88 23.15
N LYS A 110 10.84 34.93 24.47
CA LYS A 110 9.75 34.61 25.40
C LYS A 110 8.50 35.45 25.17
N ASN A 111 8.63 36.71 24.75
CA ASN A 111 7.47 37.57 24.53
C ASN A 111 6.70 37.15 23.28
N GLU A 112 7.40 36.68 22.23
CA GLU A 112 6.74 36.16 21.03
C GLU A 112 5.96 34.88 21.36
N LEU A 113 6.57 33.96 22.14
CA LEU A 113 5.91 32.73 22.58
C LEU A 113 4.70 33.01 23.47
N GLN A 114 4.82 33.92 24.45
CA GLN A 114 3.74 34.25 25.38
C GLN A 114 2.55 34.95 24.72
N LYS A 115 2.75 35.61 23.58
CA LYS A 115 1.64 36.14 22.76
C LYS A 115 0.80 35.03 22.13
N LEU A 116 1.38 33.85 21.91
CA LEU A 116 0.66 32.68 21.42
C LEU A 116 -0.05 31.97 22.57
N ASP A 117 0.66 31.72 23.67
CA ASP A 117 0.10 31.15 24.90
C ASP A 117 1.00 31.45 26.11
N PRO A 118 0.46 31.87 27.27
CA PRO A 118 1.27 32.21 28.45
C PRO A 118 2.15 31.08 28.98
N GLU A 119 1.77 29.82 28.73
CA GLU A 119 2.48 28.62 29.19
C GLU A 119 3.39 28.04 28.10
N LEU A 120 3.46 28.64 26.90
CA LEU A 120 4.29 28.14 25.81
C LEU A 120 5.77 28.41 26.08
N GLU A 121 6.54 27.33 26.09
CA GLU A 121 7.99 27.38 26.24
C GLU A 121 8.72 26.80 25.02
N PHE A 122 9.92 27.33 24.76
CA PHE A 122 10.85 26.72 23.81
C PHE A 122 11.84 25.81 24.53
N ASN A 123 11.77 24.53 24.21
CA ASN A 123 12.67 23.52 24.75
C ASN A 123 14.03 23.55 24.04
N ARG A 124 15.01 24.20 24.68
CA ARG A 124 16.39 24.36 24.17
C ARG A 124 17.25 23.10 24.27
N ALA A 125 16.82 22.09 25.04
CA ALA A 125 17.66 20.91 25.30
C ALA A 125 18.05 20.16 24.02
N TRP A 126 17.20 20.19 22.98
CA TRP A 126 17.50 19.57 21.69
C TRP A 126 18.52 20.36 20.87
N ASP A 127 18.45 21.69 20.90
CA ASP A 127 19.43 22.57 20.25
C ASP A 127 20.80 22.40 20.92
N ASP A 128 20.84 22.37 22.24
CA ASP A 128 22.07 22.16 23.02
C ASP A 128 22.73 20.80 22.72
N GLN A 129 21.92 19.74 22.56
CA GLN A 129 22.41 18.39 22.25
C GLN A 129 22.89 18.24 20.80
N THR A 130 22.28 18.97 19.86
CA THR A 130 22.53 18.79 18.42
C THR A 130 23.46 19.83 17.82
N GLN A 131 23.74 20.89 18.57
CA GLN A 131 24.41 22.11 18.12
C GLN A 131 23.69 22.79 16.93
N PHE A 132 22.40 22.50 16.77
CA PHE A 132 21.51 23.21 15.85
C PHE A 132 20.89 24.39 16.61
N VAL A 133 20.75 25.54 15.95
CA VAL A 133 20.10 26.72 16.55
C VAL A 133 18.79 26.96 15.83
N THR A 134 17.69 26.73 16.54
CA THR A 134 16.33 26.91 16.04
C THR A 134 15.91 28.37 16.23
N LYS A 135 16.03 29.19 15.20
CA LYS A 135 15.59 30.60 15.23
C LYS A 135 14.13 30.73 14.83
N GLN A 136 13.77 30.28 13.63
CA GLN A 136 12.42 30.43 13.09
C GLN A 136 11.70 29.09 13.09
N ILE A 137 10.41 29.10 13.40
CA ILE A 137 9.59 27.89 13.42
C ILE A 137 8.28 28.16 12.68
N LEU A 138 8.02 27.38 11.64
CA LEU A 138 6.68 27.25 11.06
C LEU A 138 6.18 25.83 11.33
N SER A 139 5.10 25.70 12.09
CA SER A 139 4.57 24.40 12.48
C SER A 139 3.07 24.31 12.29
N ALA A 140 2.63 23.19 11.72
CA ALA A 140 1.24 22.92 11.42
C ALA A 140 0.86 21.50 11.88
N PRO A 141 -0.37 21.31 12.38
CA PRO A 141 -0.83 20.00 12.78
C PRO A 141 -1.26 19.17 11.56
N VAL A 142 -1.07 17.86 11.67
CA VAL A 142 -1.45 16.88 10.64
C VAL A 142 -2.76 16.23 11.10
N TYR A 143 -3.88 16.69 10.53
CA TYR A 143 -5.22 16.21 10.85
C TYR A 143 -5.89 15.51 9.66
N CYS A 144 -6.72 14.52 9.96
CA CYS A 144 -7.77 14.07 9.06
C CYS A 144 -9.01 13.69 9.89
N GLN A 145 -10.20 14.13 9.47
CA GLN A 145 -11.48 13.83 10.12
C GLN A 145 -11.44 14.04 11.66
N GLN A 146 -10.89 15.18 12.13
CA GLN A 146 -10.73 15.53 13.54
C GLN A 146 -9.75 14.65 14.35
N ASN A 147 -9.07 13.69 13.72
CA ASN A 147 -8.02 12.90 14.36
C ASN A 147 -6.63 13.50 14.11
N LEU A 148 -5.88 13.74 15.18
CA LEU A 148 -4.50 14.19 15.11
C LEU A 148 -3.60 13.00 14.76
N PHE A 149 -2.94 13.08 13.61
CA PHE A 149 -1.94 12.10 13.20
C PHE A 149 -0.52 12.55 13.55
N GLY A 150 -0.30 13.84 13.75
CA GLY A 150 1.04 14.35 14.02
C GLY A 150 1.18 15.86 13.84
N VAL A 151 2.42 16.29 13.69
CA VAL A 151 2.81 17.69 13.48
C VAL A 151 3.92 17.74 12.45
N ILE A 152 3.84 18.69 11.53
CA ILE A 152 4.93 19.06 10.65
C ILE A 152 5.55 20.37 11.15
N GLN A 153 6.88 20.44 11.16
CA GLN A 153 7.63 21.57 11.68
C GLN A 153 8.80 21.88 10.76
N LEU A 154 8.81 23.06 10.17
CA LEU A 154 9.90 23.63 9.38
C LEU A 154 10.71 24.58 10.28
N LEU A 155 12.04 24.48 10.20
CA LEU A 155 12.96 25.28 10.98
C LEU A 155 13.87 26.10 10.07
N ASN A 156 14.07 27.36 10.44
CA ASN A 156 14.98 28.33 9.83
C ASN A 156 14.81 28.48 8.30
N LYS A 157 14.09 29.52 7.86
CA LYS A 157 14.07 29.91 6.46
C LYS A 157 15.43 30.51 6.07
N LYS A 158 15.99 30.08 4.93
CA LYS A 158 17.35 30.49 4.52
C LYS A 158 17.38 31.88 3.89
N SER A 159 16.41 32.18 3.04
CA SER A 159 16.33 33.44 2.29
C SER A 159 15.70 34.61 3.05
N SER A 160 15.12 34.40 4.22
CA SER A 160 14.30 35.41 4.91
C SER A 160 14.36 35.30 6.44
N THR A 161 13.89 36.35 7.11
CA THR A 161 13.76 36.41 8.56
C THR A 161 12.47 35.79 9.10
N ARG A 162 11.52 35.41 8.23
CA ARG A 162 10.25 34.76 8.58
C ARG A 162 9.74 33.93 7.39
N PHE A 163 9.00 32.84 7.68
CA PHE A 163 8.17 32.17 6.70
C PHE A 163 7.03 33.07 6.20
N SER A 164 6.80 33.10 4.90
CA SER A 164 5.79 33.97 4.27
C SER A 164 4.37 33.49 4.60
N LYS A 165 3.36 34.32 4.31
CA LYS A 165 1.94 33.89 4.41
C LYS A 165 1.65 32.71 3.49
N GLU A 166 2.24 32.73 2.30
CA GLU A 166 2.13 31.65 1.33
C GLU A 166 2.73 30.34 1.89
N ASP A 167 3.88 30.41 2.58
CA ASP A 167 4.46 29.23 3.24
C ASP A 167 3.51 28.66 4.30
N VAL A 168 2.81 29.52 5.04
CA VAL A 168 1.81 29.11 6.06
C VAL A 168 0.62 28.40 5.41
N GLU A 169 0.11 28.92 4.29
CA GLU A 169 -0.97 28.31 3.52
C GLU A 169 -0.54 26.95 2.94
N ASN A 170 0.64 26.91 2.32
CA ASN A 170 1.16 25.73 1.66
C ASN A 170 1.49 24.61 2.65
N ILE A 171 2.10 24.91 3.81
CA ILE A 171 2.34 23.87 4.82
C ILE A 171 1.04 23.30 5.37
N SER A 172 0.00 24.13 5.49
CA SER A 172 -1.31 23.70 5.96
C SER A 172 -1.97 22.76 4.95
N ALA A 173 -1.89 23.07 3.65
CA ALA A 173 -2.37 22.21 2.57
C ALA A 173 -1.63 20.86 2.54
N ILE A 174 -0.30 20.89 2.67
CA ILE A 174 0.54 19.68 2.70
C ILE A 174 0.26 18.86 3.97
N ALA A 175 0.11 19.50 5.14
CA ALA A 175 -0.22 18.81 6.38
C ALA A 175 -1.60 18.14 6.31
N GLN A 176 -2.57 18.78 5.66
CA GLN A 176 -3.88 18.17 5.42
C GLN A 176 -3.79 16.99 4.43
N ALA A 177 -3.02 17.13 3.35
CA ALA A 177 -2.79 16.04 2.40
C ALA A 177 -2.09 14.85 3.06
N LEU A 178 -1.07 15.11 3.89
CA LEU A 178 -0.39 14.11 4.70
C LEU A 178 -1.33 13.45 5.70
N GLY A 179 -2.20 14.22 6.36
CA GLY A 179 -3.21 13.65 7.26
C GLY A 179 -4.16 12.70 6.54
N ARG A 180 -4.64 13.06 5.34
CA ARG A 180 -5.47 12.17 4.51
C ARG A 180 -4.72 10.91 4.09
N PHE A 181 -3.50 11.07 3.56
CA PHE A 181 -2.68 9.96 3.13
C PHE A 181 -2.36 9.00 4.27
N VAL A 182 -1.99 9.54 5.44
CA VAL A 182 -1.74 8.76 6.65
C VAL A 182 -3.03 8.06 7.11
N ALA A 183 -4.18 8.73 7.11
CA ALA A 183 -5.44 8.10 7.48
C ALA A 183 -5.80 6.92 6.55
N GLU A 184 -5.46 7.02 5.27
CA GLU A 184 -5.68 5.98 4.26
C GLU A 184 -4.67 4.83 4.35
N HIS A 185 -3.41 5.11 4.71
CA HIS A 185 -2.30 4.14 4.62
C HIS A 185 -1.76 3.65 5.98
N LEU A 186 -2.13 4.28 7.09
CA LEU A 186 -1.82 3.81 8.43
C LEU A 186 -3.03 2.99 8.92
N PRO A 187 -2.84 1.73 9.34
CA PRO A 187 -3.91 0.91 9.90
C PRO A 187 -4.33 1.48 11.26
N SER A 188 -5.12 2.54 11.26
CA SER A 188 -5.57 3.19 12.48
C SER A 188 -6.81 2.48 13.00
N SER A 189 -6.63 1.90 14.18
CA SER A 189 -7.71 1.40 15.03
C SER A 189 -8.83 2.43 15.15
N LYS A 190 -10.00 2.15 14.56
CA LYS A 190 -11.34 2.68 14.86
C LYS A 190 -11.45 4.01 15.65
N LYS A 191 -12.00 5.04 15.00
CA LYS A 191 -13.42 5.45 15.16
C LYS A 191 -13.72 6.70 14.32
N LYS A 192 -14.91 6.69 13.71
CA LYS A 192 -15.70 7.82 13.14
C LYS A 192 -15.31 8.37 11.76
N GLN A 193 -15.44 7.55 10.73
CA GLN A 193 -16.45 7.71 9.64
C GLN A 193 -16.06 6.78 8.48
N THR A 194 -16.90 5.77 8.25
CA THR A 194 -17.12 5.12 6.94
C THR A 194 -15.89 4.66 6.14
N SER A 195 -15.27 3.55 6.52
CA SER A 195 -14.84 2.49 5.61
C SER A 195 -14.47 1.24 6.41
N ASN A 196 -14.91 0.09 5.92
CA ASN A 196 -14.94 -1.16 6.67
C ASN A 196 -13.66 -1.97 6.47
N ILE A 197 -13.18 -2.54 7.59
CA ILE A 197 -12.16 -3.61 7.73
C ILE A 197 -10.72 -3.08 7.62
N LYS A 198 -9.89 -3.03 8.69
CA LYS A 198 -9.54 -4.14 9.58
C LYS A 198 -9.15 -3.66 10.99
N ARG A 199 -10.10 -3.87 11.90
CA ARG A 199 -10.00 -4.28 13.31
C ARG A 199 -11.46 -4.41 13.69
N LEU A 200 -11.99 -5.54 14.16
CA LEU A 200 -13.40 -5.59 14.58
C LEU A 200 -13.61 -5.00 15.97
N PRO A 201 -14.76 -4.33 16.19
CA PRO A 201 -15.04 -3.60 17.42
C PRO A 201 -15.13 -4.59 18.56
N SER A 202 -14.81 -4.15 19.76
CA SER A 202 -15.26 -4.78 21.00
C SER A 202 -16.80 -4.62 21.16
N SER A 203 -17.55 -4.79 20.08
CA SER A 203 -19.00 -4.64 19.91
C SER A 203 -19.37 -5.55 18.74
N GLY A 204 -20.15 -6.60 18.98
CA GLY A 204 -20.46 -7.68 18.03
C GLY A 204 -21.30 -7.23 16.82
N ALA A 205 -20.73 -6.39 15.96
CA ALA A 205 -21.36 -5.92 14.73
C ALA A 205 -20.64 -6.51 13.51
N ILE A 206 -21.42 -7.02 12.55
CA ILE A 206 -20.94 -7.67 11.33
C ILE A 206 -20.31 -6.63 10.38
N PRO A 207 -19.10 -6.88 9.82
CA PRO A 207 -18.53 -6.03 8.79
C PRO A 207 -19.45 -5.97 7.56
N PRO A 208 -19.71 -4.78 6.99
CA PRO A 208 -20.69 -4.58 5.93
C PRO A 208 -20.60 -5.48 4.69
N PRO A 209 -19.42 -5.83 4.15
CA PRO A 209 -19.36 -6.81 3.04
C PRO A 209 -20.02 -8.14 3.40
N TYR A 210 -19.92 -8.59 4.65
CA TYR A 210 -20.53 -9.84 5.12
C TYR A 210 -21.97 -9.68 5.62
N SER A 211 -22.48 -8.45 5.75
CA SER A 211 -23.88 -8.22 6.09
C SER A 211 -24.84 -8.77 5.03
N ILE A 212 -24.40 -8.84 3.77
CA ILE A 212 -25.15 -9.43 2.66
C ILE A 212 -25.38 -10.93 2.84
N LEU A 213 -24.51 -11.63 3.58
CA LEU A 213 -24.67 -13.06 3.89
C LEU A 213 -25.86 -13.29 4.82
N VAL A 214 -26.10 -12.36 5.75
CA VAL A 214 -27.28 -12.37 6.62
C VAL A 214 -28.53 -11.96 5.85
N GLN A 215 -28.44 -10.92 5.02
CA GLN A 215 -29.58 -10.46 4.19
C GLN A 215 -30.07 -11.55 3.23
N ASN A 216 -29.15 -12.30 2.63
CA ASN A 216 -29.47 -13.41 1.74
C ASN A 216 -29.78 -14.72 2.48
N SER A 217 -29.82 -14.70 3.83
CA SER A 217 -30.08 -15.87 4.69
C SER A 217 -29.13 -17.06 4.46
N PHE A 218 -27.89 -16.78 4.01
CA PHE A 218 -26.84 -17.80 3.88
C PHE A 218 -26.31 -18.21 5.25
N LEU A 219 -26.18 -17.25 6.17
CA LEU A 219 -25.71 -17.44 7.53
C LEU A 219 -26.48 -16.52 8.47
N SER A 220 -26.70 -16.95 9.71
CA SER A 220 -27.24 -16.09 10.76
C SER A 220 -26.21 -15.05 11.23
N GLU A 221 -26.69 -13.99 11.88
CA GLU A 221 -25.81 -12.97 12.43
C GLU A 221 -24.81 -13.54 13.45
N ASP A 222 -25.23 -14.51 14.25
CA ASP A 222 -24.36 -15.20 15.22
C ASP A 222 -23.29 -16.06 14.54
N GLU A 223 -23.63 -16.76 13.45
CA GLU A 223 -22.67 -17.56 12.68
C GLU A 223 -21.61 -16.69 11.99
N VAL A 224 -22.01 -15.57 11.38
CA VAL A 224 -21.05 -14.64 10.76
C VAL A 224 -20.12 -14.03 11.82
N LEU A 225 -20.64 -13.65 12.98
CA LEU A 225 -19.82 -13.14 14.07
C LEU A 225 -18.85 -14.20 14.62
N LYS A 226 -19.29 -15.45 14.75
CA LYS A 226 -18.43 -16.58 15.13
C LYS A 226 -17.33 -16.82 14.10
N ALA A 227 -17.66 -16.80 12.80
CA ALA A 227 -16.69 -16.97 11.72
C ALA A 227 -15.60 -15.89 11.78
N ILE A 228 -15.98 -14.64 12.00
CA ILE A 228 -14.98 -13.57 12.07
C ILE A 228 -14.17 -13.66 13.36
N SER A 229 -14.80 -13.99 14.49
CA SER A 229 -14.08 -14.20 15.76
C SER A 229 -13.06 -15.33 15.65
N ARG A 230 -13.36 -16.38 14.87
CA ARG A 230 -12.46 -17.51 14.65
C ARG A 230 -11.33 -17.14 13.68
N ALA A 231 -11.64 -16.43 12.61
CA ALA A 231 -10.64 -15.87 11.70
C ALA A 231 -9.62 -14.97 12.43
N GLU A 232 -10.08 -14.16 13.39
CA GLU A 232 -9.18 -13.34 14.22
C GLU A 232 -8.35 -14.17 15.20
N LYS A 233 -8.91 -15.24 15.78
CA LYS A 233 -8.21 -16.10 16.74
C LYS A 233 -7.12 -16.95 16.07
N ASP A 234 -7.42 -17.43 14.86
CA ASP A 234 -6.60 -18.39 14.13
C ASP A 234 -5.71 -17.70 13.05
N ASP A 235 -5.68 -16.36 13.03
CA ASP A 235 -4.99 -15.50 12.04
C ASP A 235 -5.26 -15.89 10.56
N ARG A 236 -6.50 -16.32 10.28
CA ARG A 236 -6.97 -16.73 8.95
C ARG A 236 -7.77 -15.62 8.27
N ASP A 237 -7.90 -15.72 6.95
CA ASP A 237 -8.83 -14.87 6.21
C ASP A 237 -10.29 -15.26 6.51
N VAL A 238 -11.15 -14.25 6.69
CA VAL A 238 -12.58 -14.45 6.99
C VAL A 238 -13.28 -15.24 5.88
N GLU A 239 -12.91 -15.00 4.61
CA GLU A 239 -13.45 -15.73 3.46
C GLU A 239 -13.16 -17.24 3.57
N SER A 240 -11.92 -17.62 3.93
CA SER A 240 -11.53 -19.02 4.13
C SER A 240 -12.26 -19.66 5.30
N VAL A 241 -12.39 -18.96 6.43
CA VAL A 241 -13.14 -19.49 7.59
C VAL A 241 -14.61 -19.71 7.26
N LEU A 242 -15.24 -18.80 6.52
CA LEU A 242 -16.63 -18.97 6.09
C LEU A 242 -16.81 -20.20 5.20
N ILE A 243 -15.82 -20.50 4.35
CA ILE A 243 -15.86 -21.67 3.46
C ILE A 243 -15.59 -22.96 4.24
N ASP A 244 -14.47 -23.02 4.97
CA ASP A 244 -13.97 -24.26 5.55
C ASP A 244 -14.72 -24.67 6.82
N ASP A 245 -15.10 -23.70 7.65
CA ASP A 245 -15.61 -23.96 9.00
C ASP A 245 -17.14 -23.80 9.09
N PHE A 246 -17.75 -23.05 8.16
CA PHE A 246 -19.19 -22.76 8.11
C PHE A 246 -19.88 -23.33 6.86
N ASP A 247 -19.18 -24.18 6.09
CA ASP A 247 -19.67 -24.90 4.90
C ASP A 247 -20.32 -23.98 3.84
N LEU A 248 -19.88 -22.71 3.78
CA LEU A 248 -20.38 -21.78 2.79
C LEU A 248 -19.72 -22.07 1.44
N ARG A 249 -20.52 -22.46 0.45
CA ARG A 249 -20.01 -22.74 -0.90
C ARG A 249 -19.29 -21.51 -1.46
N ARG A 250 -18.05 -21.70 -1.93
CA ARG A 250 -17.19 -20.66 -2.50
C ARG A 250 -17.91 -19.76 -3.53
N LYS A 251 -18.71 -20.37 -4.42
CA LYS A 251 -19.53 -19.67 -5.42
C LYS A 251 -20.62 -18.78 -4.83
N ASP A 252 -21.24 -19.18 -3.73
CA ASP A 252 -22.30 -18.40 -3.08
C ASP A 252 -21.71 -17.20 -2.33
N LEU A 253 -20.59 -17.41 -1.63
CA LEU A 253 -19.83 -16.33 -1.00
C LEU A 253 -19.41 -15.28 -2.04
N GLY A 254 -18.82 -15.73 -3.15
CA GLY A 254 -18.39 -14.85 -4.23
C GLY A 254 -19.53 -14.03 -4.84
N LYS A 255 -20.67 -14.66 -5.13
CA LYS A 255 -21.87 -13.96 -5.63
C LYS A 255 -22.45 -12.97 -4.63
N ALA A 256 -22.52 -13.34 -3.36
CA ALA A 256 -23.08 -12.48 -2.32
C ALA A 256 -22.21 -11.22 -2.11
N LEU A 257 -20.88 -11.38 -2.07
CA LEU A 257 -19.96 -10.25 -1.97
C LEU A 257 -19.98 -9.37 -3.23
N ALA A 258 -20.06 -9.96 -4.42
CA ALA A 258 -20.20 -9.20 -5.67
C ALA A 258 -21.50 -8.38 -5.69
N GLN A 259 -22.61 -8.95 -5.21
CA GLN A 259 -23.89 -8.27 -5.05
C GLN A 259 -23.77 -7.07 -4.10
N PHE A 260 -23.02 -7.19 -2.98
CA PHE A 260 -22.78 -6.08 -2.07
C PHE A 260 -22.05 -4.91 -2.75
N TYR A 261 -21.05 -5.20 -3.60
CA TYR A 261 -20.31 -4.18 -4.33
C TYR A 261 -21.02 -3.66 -5.59
N GLY A 262 -22.12 -4.31 -6.00
CA GLY A 262 -22.88 -3.92 -7.19
C GLY A 262 -22.16 -4.24 -8.51
N ILE A 263 -21.28 -5.23 -8.54
CA ILE A 263 -20.53 -5.65 -9.74
C ILE A 263 -20.69 -7.16 -9.99
N PRO A 264 -20.49 -7.66 -11.23
CA PRO A 264 -20.59 -9.10 -11.52
C PRO A 264 -19.53 -9.94 -10.80
N TYR A 265 -19.88 -11.17 -10.42
CA TYR A 265 -18.95 -12.18 -9.90
C TYR A 265 -18.32 -12.97 -11.04
N GLU A 266 -17.01 -13.15 -11.00
CA GLU A 266 -16.25 -13.99 -11.94
C GLU A 266 -15.58 -15.15 -11.20
N ASP A 267 -15.76 -16.37 -11.72
CA ASP A 267 -15.16 -17.59 -11.16
C ASP A 267 -13.85 -17.90 -11.89
N LEU A 268 -12.72 -17.54 -11.26
CA LEU A 268 -11.40 -17.73 -11.84
C LEU A 268 -10.96 -19.20 -11.93
N THR A 269 -11.68 -20.14 -11.32
CA THR A 269 -11.33 -21.57 -11.37
C THR A 269 -11.79 -22.25 -12.65
N VAL A 270 -12.86 -21.73 -13.28
CA VAL A 270 -13.48 -22.29 -14.50
C VAL A 270 -13.29 -21.36 -15.71
N THR A 271 -12.53 -20.28 -15.53
CA THR A 271 -12.41 -19.26 -16.55
C THR A 271 -11.50 -19.68 -17.71
N HIS A 272 -11.88 -19.31 -18.93
CA HIS A 272 -11.10 -19.59 -20.15
C HIS A 272 -10.16 -18.44 -20.53
N TYR A 273 -10.10 -17.36 -19.71
CA TYR A 273 -9.23 -16.23 -19.99
C TYR A 273 -7.76 -16.60 -19.84
N ASN A 274 -6.94 -16.10 -20.76
CA ASN A 274 -5.49 -16.24 -20.69
C ASN A 274 -4.86 -14.91 -20.26
N PRO A 275 -4.77 -14.63 -18.94
CA PRO A 275 -4.23 -13.37 -18.45
C PRO A 275 -2.73 -13.22 -18.71
N LEU A 276 -2.02 -14.29 -19.11
CA LEU A 276 -0.60 -14.22 -19.44
C LEU A 276 -0.32 -13.22 -20.54
N GLU A 277 -1.20 -13.10 -21.54
CA GLU A 277 -1.02 -12.12 -22.61
C GLU A 277 -0.95 -10.69 -22.05
N TYR A 278 -1.80 -10.40 -21.06
CA TYR A 278 -1.90 -9.08 -20.46
C TYR A 278 -0.86 -8.86 -19.35
N ILE A 279 -0.40 -9.91 -18.66
CA ILE A 279 0.55 -9.83 -17.54
C ILE A 279 2.01 -10.02 -17.99
N LYS A 280 2.27 -10.61 -19.17
CA LYS A 280 3.62 -10.85 -19.69
C LYS A 280 4.43 -9.55 -19.77
N GLY A 281 5.66 -9.61 -19.27
CA GLY A 281 6.57 -8.46 -19.19
C GLY A 281 6.25 -7.46 -18.07
N LYS A 282 5.21 -7.70 -17.25
CA LYS A 282 4.85 -6.88 -16.10
C LYS A 282 5.17 -7.59 -14.79
N ASN A 283 5.30 -6.83 -13.71
CA ASN A 283 5.61 -7.37 -12.39
C ASN A 283 4.39 -8.08 -11.79
N ILE A 284 4.38 -9.42 -11.70
CA ILE A 284 3.27 -10.18 -11.10
C ILE A 284 3.00 -9.74 -9.64
N ALA A 285 4.04 -9.34 -8.90
CA ALA A 285 3.88 -8.87 -7.52
C ALA A 285 3.08 -7.55 -7.43
N PHE A 286 2.95 -6.79 -8.53
CA PHE A 286 2.03 -5.65 -8.60
C PHE A 286 0.57 -6.12 -8.51
N PHE A 287 0.20 -7.14 -9.30
CA PHE A 287 -1.15 -7.70 -9.35
C PHE A 287 -1.53 -8.46 -8.07
N LEU A 288 -0.58 -9.20 -7.48
CA LEU A 288 -0.76 -9.86 -6.19
C LEU A 288 -1.01 -8.84 -5.06
N ARG A 289 -0.20 -7.77 -4.97
CA ARG A 289 -0.42 -6.71 -3.97
C ARG A 289 -1.71 -5.94 -4.18
N GLY A 290 -2.16 -5.81 -5.43
CA GLY A 290 -3.42 -5.15 -5.78
C GLY A 290 -4.64 -6.05 -5.70
N LEU A 291 -4.47 -7.37 -5.49
CA LEU A 291 -5.52 -8.39 -5.60
C LEU A 291 -6.40 -8.16 -6.83
N CYS A 292 -5.76 -8.02 -7.99
CA CYS A 292 -6.45 -7.75 -9.25
C CYS A 292 -5.80 -8.47 -10.43
N VAL A 293 -6.61 -8.82 -11.43
CA VAL A 293 -6.17 -9.56 -12.61
C VAL A 293 -6.84 -9.00 -13.87
N PRO A 294 -6.08 -8.52 -14.86
CA PRO A 294 -6.62 -8.14 -16.15
C PRO A 294 -6.95 -9.41 -16.95
N LEU A 295 -8.22 -9.57 -17.32
CA LEU A 295 -8.72 -10.77 -18.01
C LEU A 295 -8.81 -10.59 -19.52
N ASN A 296 -9.18 -9.39 -19.98
CA ASN A 296 -9.33 -9.08 -21.40
C ASN A 296 -9.09 -7.58 -21.63
N LEU A 297 -8.58 -7.24 -22.80
CA LEU A 297 -8.43 -5.87 -23.28
C LEU A 297 -8.86 -5.80 -24.75
N GLU A 298 -10.08 -5.32 -25.00
CA GLU A 298 -10.64 -5.16 -26.35
C GLU A 298 -11.07 -3.72 -26.57
N ASN A 299 -10.75 -3.12 -27.73
CA ASN A 299 -11.19 -1.76 -28.08
C ASN A 299 -10.90 -0.66 -27.03
N LYS A 300 -9.84 -0.84 -26.23
CA LYS A 300 -9.47 0.01 -25.08
C LYS A 300 -10.46 -0.06 -23.89
N GLU A 301 -11.28 -1.09 -23.83
CA GLU A 301 -12.05 -1.48 -22.66
C GLU A 301 -11.33 -2.63 -21.96
N LEU A 302 -10.98 -2.41 -20.69
CA LEU A 302 -10.28 -3.41 -19.88
C LEU A 302 -11.29 -4.14 -18.99
N LEU A 303 -11.34 -5.46 -19.08
CA LEU A 303 -12.02 -6.30 -18.10
C LEU A 303 -11.04 -6.64 -16.97
N LEU A 304 -11.31 -6.12 -15.77
CA LEU A 304 -10.46 -6.25 -14.60
C LEU A 304 -11.22 -6.99 -13.49
N VAL A 305 -10.66 -8.12 -13.06
CA VAL A 305 -11.06 -8.77 -11.81
C VAL A 305 -10.36 -8.11 -10.63
N ILE A 306 -11.10 -7.84 -9.56
CA ILE A 306 -10.58 -7.22 -8.34
C ILE A 306 -11.34 -7.71 -7.10
N ASN A 307 -10.62 -7.99 -6.01
CA ASN A 307 -11.26 -8.36 -4.73
C ASN A 307 -11.85 -7.15 -3.97
N ASN A 308 -11.34 -5.94 -4.20
CA ASN A 308 -11.88 -4.73 -3.57
C ASN A 308 -12.16 -3.62 -4.59
N PRO A 309 -13.41 -3.51 -5.09
CA PRO A 309 -13.81 -2.50 -6.08
C PRO A 309 -13.73 -1.05 -5.58
N ASN A 310 -13.70 -0.84 -4.26
CA ASN A 310 -13.54 0.50 -3.68
C ASN A 310 -12.07 0.99 -3.73
N ASN A 311 -11.13 0.14 -4.16
CA ASN A 311 -9.74 0.52 -4.33
C ASN A 311 -9.53 1.32 -5.63
N HIS A 312 -10.03 2.55 -5.65
CA HIS A 312 -9.94 3.44 -6.81
C HIS A 312 -8.50 3.72 -7.25
N SER A 313 -7.54 3.72 -6.31
CA SER A 313 -6.12 3.91 -6.62
C SER A 313 -5.59 2.77 -7.50
N LYS A 314 -5.84 1.51 -7.11
CA LYS A 314 -5.40 0.34 -7.91
C LYS A 314 -6.10 0.28 -9.26
N ILE A 315 -7.39 0.61 -9.31
CA ILE A 315 -8.12 0.68 -10.58
C ILE A 315 -7.48 1.71 -11.50
N LEU A 316 -7.16 2.91 -11.00
CA LEU A 316 -6.47 3.97 -11.78
C LEU A 316 -5.06 3.56 -12.22
N GLU A 317 -4.27 2.92 -11.36
CA GLU A 317 -2.94 2.42 -11.72
C GLU A 317 -3.01 1.41 -12.87
N VAL A 318 -3.93 0.44 -12.79
CA VAL A 318 -4.15 -0.55 -13.84
C VAL A 318 -4.68 0.13 -15.10
N GLN A 319 -5.61 1.08 -14.97
CA GLN A 319 -6.15 1.86 -16.07
C GLN A 319 -5.05 2.58 -16.87
N GLN A 320 -4.11 3.22 -16.17
CA GLN A 320 -2.96 3.89 -16.77
C GLN A 320 -1.98 2.90 -17.41
N LEU A 321 -1.73 1.76 -16.75
CA LEU A 321 -0.83 0.71 -17.22
C LEU A 321 -1.28 0.11 -18.56
N TYR A 322 -2.59 -0.05 -18.76
CA TYR A 322 -3.17 -0.59 -20.00
C TYR A 322 -3.70 0.48 -20.96
N ARG A 323 -3.61 1.77 -20.62
CA ARG A 323 -4.13 2.92 -21.40
C ARG A 323 -5.59 2.73 -21.82
N ALA A 324 -6.40 2.14 -20.94
CA ALA A 324 -7.81 1.82 -21.18
C ALA A 324 -8.69 2.89 -20.51
N PRO A 325 -9.36 3.81 -21.23
CA PRO A 325 -10.22 4.82 -20.60
C PRO A 325 -11.43 4.20 -19.88
N ASN A 326 -11.88 3.01 -20.31
CA ASN A 326 -13.00 2.29 -19.71
C ASN A 326 -12.47 1.01 -19.03
N VAL A 327 -12.87 0.80 -17.78
CA VAL A 327 -12.56 -0.43 -17.03
C VAL A 327 -13.87 -1.03 -16.54
N GLN A 328 -14.17 -2.25 -17.00
CA GLN A 328 -15.25 -3.06 -16.47
C GLN A 328 -14.71 -3.90 -15.31
N LEU A 329 -15.38 -3.83 -14.16
CA LEU A 329 -14.94 -4.50 -12.94
C LEU A 329 -15.77 -5.77 -12.72
N CYS A 330 -15.07 -6.86 -12.40
CA CYS A 330 -15.66 -8.09 -11.88
C CYS A 330 -15.05 -8.40 -10.50
N PHE A 331 -15.86 -8.96 -9.60
CA PHE A 331 -15.42 -9.39 -8.28
C PHE A 331 -14.95 -10.85 -8.34
N ALA A 332 -13.84 -11.16 -7.69
CA ALA A 332 -13.44 -12.52 -7.36
C ALA A 332 -12.87 -12.59 -5.94
N LEU A 333 -12.88 -13.79 -5.36
CA LEU A 333 -12.37 -14.02 -4.02
C LEU A 333 -10.85 -13.85 -3.99
N LYS A 334 -10.33 -13.46 -2.81
CA LYS A 334 -8.90 -13.19 -2.64
C LYS A 334 -8.05 -14.40 -3.02
N GLU A 335 -8.40 -15.55 -2.46
CA GLU A 335 -7.65 -16.79 -2.66
C GLU A 335 -7.66 -17.23 -4.12
N ASP A 336 -8.79 -17.05 -4.82
CA ASP A 336 -8.91 -17.40 -6.24
C ASP A 336 -7.99 -16.51 -7.09
N ILE A 337 -7.91 -15.21 -6.81
CA ILE A 337 -7.00 -14.28 -7.48
C ILE A 337 -5.53 -14.66 -7.24
N GLU A 338 -5.18 -14.98 -5.99
CA GLU A 338 -3.82 -15.36 -5.62
C GLU A 338 -3.39 -16.66 -6.29
N GLN A 339 -4.24 -17.70 -6.22
CA GLN A 339 -3.99 -18.99 -6.86
C GLN A 339 -3.89 -18.84 -8.38
N PHE A 340 -4.77 -18.04 -8.98
CA PHE A 340 -4.74 -17.75 -10.41
C PHE A 340 -3.43 -17.07 -10.81
N LEU A 341 -2.98 -16.03 -10.11
CA LEU A 341 -1.71 -15.35 -10.42
C LEU A 341 -0.47 -16.23 -10.16
N LEU A 342 -0.50 -17.06 -9.11
CA LEU A 342 0.60 -17.96 -8.75
C LEU A 342 0.77 -19.12 -9.74
N SER A 343 -0.33 -19.67 -10.26
CA SER A 343 -0.29 -20.71 -11.30
C SER A 343 0.45 -20.20 -12.55
N PHE A 344 0.23 -18.95 -12.94
CA PHE A 344 0.93 -18.30 -14.04
C PHE A 344 2.38 -17.94 -13.73
N ARG A 345 2.72 -17.59 -12.48
CA ARG A 345 4.12 -17.39 -12.06
C ARG A 345 4.95 -18.67 -12.23
N ARG A 346 4.37 -19.82 -11.87
CA ARG A 346 4.99 -21.14 -12.07
C ARG A 346 5.14 -21.45 -13.56
N ALA A 347 4.11 -21.23 -14.37
CA ALA A 347 4.15 -21.42 -15.83
C ALA A 347 5.18 -20.52 -16.56
N MET A 348 5.38 -19.27 -16.10
CA MET A 348 6.39 -18.36 -16.66
C MET A 348 7.83 -18.68 -16.23
N LYS A 349 8.04 -19.32 -15.06
CA LYS A 349 9.37 -19.81 -14.66
C LYS A 349 9.78 -21.05 -15.46
N VAL A 350 8.83 -21.94 -15.76
CA VAL A 350 9.05 -23.09 -16.65
C VAL A 350 9.47 -22.63 -18.06
N ARG A 351 8.84 -21.59 -18.61
CA ARG A 351 9.20 -21.02 -19.93
C ARG A 351 10.51 -20.21 -19.97
N LYS A 352 11.05 -19.78 -18.82
CA LYS A 352 12.33 -19.03 -18.77
C LYS A 352 13.58 -19.92 -18.74
N GLY A 353 13.39 -21.24 -18.72
CA GLY A 353 14.46 -22.24 -18.77
C GLY A 353 14.83 -22.73 -20.17
N GLU A 354 14.31 -22.16 -21.26
CA GLU A 354 14.49 -22.71 -22.61
C GLU A 354 15.57 -22.05 -23.49
N ASP A 355 16.23 -20.95 -23.09
CA ASP A 355 17.21 -20.26 -23.97
C ASP A 355 18.69 -20.41 -23.60
N THR A 356 19.05 -21.31 -22.69
CA THR A 356 20.44 -21.78 -22.58
C THR A 356 20.47 -23.30 -22.50
N ALA A 357 20.66 -23.90 -23.67
CA ALA A 357 20.79 -25.34 -23.87
C ALA A 357 21.86 -25.96 -22.96
N THR A 358 21.47 -26.95 -22.16
CA THR A 358 21.82 -28.38 -22.32
C THR A 358 21.64 -29.10 -20.99
N ASN A 359 20.82 -30.15 -21.02
CA ASN A 359 20.64 -31.18 -20.00
C ASN A 359 20.41 -30.68 -18.57
N LYS A 360 19.16 -30.39 -18.23
CA LYS A 360 18.69 -30.72 -16.89
C LYS A 360 17.83 -31.97 -16.95
N SER A 361 18.39 -33.04 -16.39
CA SER A 361 17.80 -34.37 -16.33
C SER A 361 16.68 -34.36 -15.28
N VAL A 362 15.85 -35.40 -15.26
CA VAL A 362 14.93 -35.72 -14.14
C VAL A 362 15.64 -35.63 -12.77
N GLU A 363 16.97 -35.82 -12.77
CA GLU A 363 17.88 -35.61 -11.65
C GLU A 363 17.86 -34.19 -11.04
N ASP A 364 17.68 -33.13 -11.85
CA ASP A 364 17.68 -31.75 -11.35
C ASP A 364 16.37 -31.38 -10.64
N ILE A 365 15.27 -32.04 -11.01
CA ILE A 365 13.97 -31.91 -10.32
C ILE A 365 14.03 -32.61 -8.95
N LEU A 366 14.78 -33.72 -8.85
CA LEU A 366 15.04 -34.41 -7.57
C LEU A 366 16.01 -33.62 -6.66
N ILE A 367 16.93 -32.84 -7.25
CA ILE A 367 17.80 -31.92 -6.50
C ILE A 367 16.99 -30.74 -5.92
N GLU A 368 16.07 -30.14 -6.68
CA GLU A 368 15.18 -29.08 -6.16
C GLU A 368 14.22 -29.58 -5.07
N LEU A 369 13.80 -30.85 -5.10
CA LEU A 369 13.02 -31.47 -4.02
C LEU A 369 13.85 -31.74 -2.75
N LYS A 370 15.15 -32.06 -2.90
CA LYS A 370 16.09 -32.18 -1.77
C LYS A 370 16.52 -30.83 -1.20
N GLU A 371 16.63 -29.80 -2.03
CA GLU A 371 16.97 -28.45 -1.57
C GLU A 371 15.82 -27.83 -0.75
N GLN A 372 14.57 -28.21 -1.04
CA GLN A 372 13.40 -27.88 -0.21
C GLN A 372 13.38 -28.60 1.15
N GLU A 373 14.07 -29.73 1.32
CA GLU A 373 14.30 -30.34 2.64
C GLU A 373 15.40 -29.63 3.45
N SER A 374 16.28 -28.84 2.80
CA SER A 374 17.42 -28.19 3.45
C SER A 374 17.26 -26.68 3.74
N GLU A 375 16.19 -26.04 3.28
CA GLU A 375 15.85 -24.66 3.67
C GLU A 375 14.94 -24.57 4.91
N PHE A 376 14.57 -25.71 5.52
CA PHE A 376 13.99 -25.78 6.87
C PHE A 376 15.09 -25.84 7.94
N ASP A 377 15.93 -24.81 8.03
CA ASP A 377 16.70 -24.55 9.25
C ASP A 377 15.87 -23.58 10.12
N TYR A 378 14.85 -24.14 10.77
CA TYR A 378 14.28 -23.52 11.96
C TYR A 378 15.20 -23.90 13.13
N GLN A 379 15.80 -22.91 13.77
CA GLN A 379 16.08 -23.06 15.20
C GLN A 379 14.75 -22.90 15.96
N ASP A 380 14.33 -24.06 16.45
CA ASP A 380 13.41 -24.40 17.55
C ASP A 380 11.89 -24.20 17.39
N ASP A 381 11.29 -25.37 17.11
CA ASP A 381 10.15 -26.06 17.73
C ASP A 381 8.69 -25.82 17.31
N ASP A 382 8.16 -26.92 16.75
CA ASP A 382 6.85 -27.56 16.88
C ASP A 382 5.61 -26.85 16.30
N ASP A 383 5.31 -27.17 15.03
CA ASP A 383 4.11 -27.93 14.66
C ASP A 383 4.05 -28.11 13.13
N ILE A 384 4.09 -29.37 12.66
CA ILE A 384 3.87 -29.75 11.26
C ILE A 384 2.41 -30.19 11.11
N PRO A 385 1.60 -29.60 10.21
CA PRO A 385 0.41 -30.27 9.68
C PRO A 385 0.67 -30.85 8.29
N ASP A 386 0.48 -32.17 8.26
CA ASP A 386 0.34 -33.17 7.22
C ASP A 386 0.14 -32.74 5.75
N ASP A 387 0.87 -33.45 4.89
CA ASP A 387 1.05 -33.24 3.47
C ASP A 387 0.20 -34.23 2.65
N THR A 388 -1.01 -33.82 2.23
CA THR A 388 -1.79 -34.58 1.25
C THR A 388 -2.61 -33.66 0.34
N ASN A 389 -1.99 -33.06 -0.68
CA ASN A 389 -2.68 -32.65 -1.92
C ASN A 389 -1.76 -32.20 -3.08
N ILE A 390 -0.43 -32.36 -2.95
CA ILE A 390 0.53 -31.88 -3.96
C ILE A 390 0.49 -32.72 -5.25
N ASN A 391 0.07 -33.99 -5.16
CA ASN A 391 0.16 -34.93 -6.28
C ASN A 391 -0.87 -34.69 -7.41
N ASP A 392 -2.08 -34.22 -7.10
CA ASP A 392 -3.14 -34.09 -8.11
C ASP A 392 -2.87 -32.93 -9.09
N ASN A 393 -2.26 -31.84 -8.62
CA ASN A 393 -1.88 -30.72 -9.48
C ASN A 393 -0.71 -31.07 -10.41
N ALA A 394 0.24 -31.90 -9.97
CA ALA A 394 1.36 -32.34 -10.78
C ALA A 394 0.90 -33.23 -11.95
N VAL A 395 -0.07 -34.11 -11.71
CA VAL A 395 -0.65 -34.98 -12.74
C VAL A 395 -1.42 -34.18 -13.78
N VAL A 396 -2.22 -33.19 -13.36
CA VAL A 396 -2.97 -32.31 -14.28
C VAL A 396 -2.03 -31.48 -15.16
N LEU A 397 -0.93 -30.98 -14.60
CA LEU A 397 0.09 -30.24 -15.35
C LEU A 397 0.81 -31.12 -16.38
N LEU A 398 1.11 -32.37 -16.02
CA LEU A 398 1.74 -33.33 -16.93
C LEU A 398 0.82 -33.66 -18.12
N VAL A 399 -0.47 -33.89 -17.85
CA VAL A 399 -1.46 -34.19 -18.90
C VAL A 399 -1.65 -33.01 -19.85
N ASN A 400 -1.77 -31.79 -19.32
CA ASN A 400 -1.93 -30.60 -20.16
C ASN A 400 -0.70 -30.35 -21.05
N LYS A 401 0.51 -30.59 -20.53
CA LYS A 401 1.74 -30.45 -21.31
C LYS A 401 1.84 -31.47 -22.44
N ILE A 402 1.43 -32.73 -22.20
CA ILE A 402 1.39 -33.79 -23.22
C ILE A 402 0.43 -33.40 -24.37
N ILE A 403 -0.73 -32.82 -24.04
CA ILE A 403 -1.71 -32.37 -25.04
C ILE A 403 -1.18 -31.15 -25.83
N GLU A 404 -0.57 -30.18 -25.15
CA GLU A 404 -0.02 -28.97 -25.78
C GLU A 404 1.14 -29.32 -26.73
N ASP A 405 2.03 -30.24 -26.33
CA ASP A 405 3.15 -30.69 -27.16
C ASP A 405 2.67 -31.49 -28.38
N ALA A 406 1.66 -32.35 -28.22
CA ALA A 406 1.05 -33.06 -29.34
C ALA A 406 0.39 -32.11 -30.34
N TYR A 407 -0.32 -31.08 -29.85
CA TYR A 407 -0.92 -30.05 -30.70
C TYR A 407 0.15 -29.24 -31.46
N HIS A 408 1.23 -28.83 -30.79
CA HIS A 408 2.32 -28.09 -31.42
C HIS A 408 3.12 -28.93 -32.44
N GLN A 409 3.21 -30.23 -32.22
CA GLN A 409 3.82 -31.16 -33.17
C GLN A 409 2.86 -31.57 -34.30
N MET A 410 1.63 -31.05 -34.31
CA MET A 410 0.55 -31.45 -35.21
C MET A 410 0.33 -32.98 -35.22
N ALA A 411 0.58 -33.61 -34.08
CA ALA A 411 0.40 -35.05 -33.90
C ALA A 411 -1.09 -35.38 -33.97
N SER A 412 -1.41 -36.45 -34.69
CA SER A 412 -2.81 -36.89 -34.86
C SER A 412 -3.30 -37.79 -33.73
N ASP A 413 -2.38 -38.34 -32.93
CA ASP A 413 -2.66 -39.23 -31.81
C ASP A 413 -1.57 -39.08 -30.73
N ILE A 414 -1.90 -39.43 -29.49
CA ILE A 414 -0.98 -39.40 -28.34
C ILE A 414 -0.91 -40.81 -27.77
N HIS A 415 0.22 -41.49 -27.92
CA HIS A 415 0.40 -42.85 -27.45
C HIS A 415 1.23 -42.90 -26.16
N ILE A 416 0.66 -43.48 -25.10
CA ILE A 416 1.31 -43.61 -23.79
C ILE A 416 1.54 -45.08 -23.49
N GLU A 417 2.81 -45.47 -23.31
CA GLU A 417 3.19 -46.84 -22.95
C GLU A 417 3.76 -46.89 -21.52
N PRO A 418 3.00 -47.43 -20.55
CA PRO A 418 3.49 -47.58 -19.19
C PRO A 418 4.31 -48.86 -19.03
N TYR A 419 5.57 -48.74 -18.58
CA TYR A 419 6.49 -49.89 -18.36
C TYR A 419 6.66 -50.31 -16.89
N GLY A 420 5.83 -49.80 -15.98
CA GLY A 420 5.86 -50.12 -14.55
C GLY A 420 7.17 -49.68 -13.85
N LEU A 421 7.45 -50.22 -12.66
CA LEU A 421 8.54 -49.74 -11.78
C LEU A 421 9.98 -49.94 -12.30
N LYS A 422 10.17 -50.60 -13.43
CA LYS A 422 11.51 -50.96 -13.94
C LYS A 422 11.99 -50.06 -15.08
N LYS A 423 11.09 -49.32 -15.73
CA LYS A 423 11.40 -48.40 -16.83
C LYS A 423 10.39 -47.26 -16.86
N GLU A 424 10.85 -46.08 -17.22
CA GLU A 424 10.02 -44.88 -17.35
C GLU A 424 8.96 -45.05 -18.45
N ALA A 425 7.80 -44.42 -18.25
CA ALA A 425 6.73 -44.41 -19.23
C ALA A 425 7.14 -43.55 -20.44
N VAL A 426 6.81 -44.02 -21.64
CA VAL A 426 7.17 -43.33 -22.89
C VAL A 426 5.92 -42.75 -23.51
N VAL A 427 5.97 -41.46 -23.86
CA VAL A 427 4.90 -40.73 -24.56
C VAL A 427 5.41 -40.38 -25.96
N ARG A 428 4.66 -40.74 -27.01
CA ARG A 428 5.05 -40.57 -28.41
C ARG A 428 3.87 -40.35 -29.34
#